data_AF-A0A1Y2CCC3-F1
#
_entry.id   AF-A0A1Y2CCC3-F1
#
_cell.length_a   1.000
_cell.length_b   1.000
_cell.length_c   1.000
_cell.angle_alpha   90.00
_cell.angle_beta   90.00
_cell.angle_gamma   90.00
#
_symmetry.space_group_name_H-M   'P 1'
#
loop_
_entity.id
_entity.type
_entity.pdbx_description
1 polymer ?
#
loop_
_entity_poly.entity_id
_entity_poly.type
_entity_poly.pdbx_seq_one_letter_code
_entity_poly.pdbx_strand_id
1 'polypeptide(L)'
;MATATPVTEEGASLKTSTGDGSAPSPKPNVLITIAGWVGSLESRDDFTLPFSTLTPGVHGEQYALVWETQALIELGCAVRLLVSEVTGFLVQQGIQYFLLPVLMAGLMGPLWALKLTYMVDNPWGNGLTKAKKAGRILADTLINRVQGNRPVTLVGFSLGARVIYYCLLELASRGEAAFSIVEEAYLFGTPVMATNKEWRAISSVVSGRLVNGYLTNDYILSILYRASSAFLADVAGLFPVQNVEGIENYCLDTVLKGGGHLEYRSAMPRILKHVGFSVDDEFFDDGEKEAEQERLDMEAEKERVKNDNERAKEEAAKKKQAEYEERLKKKREEEEARKAEAAAAPKRSWFGGWGSSSSSTGSLDNVAKVAKGDEAVFEVKEIKSTLPPLVLTLDGSATFPQESSPYNDDGSLI
;
A
#
# COMPACT_ATOMS: atom_id res chain seq x y z
N MET A 1 14.86 -41.33 -34.73
CA MET A 1 13.59 -40.80 -35.28
C MET A 1 12.77 -40.25 -34.13
N ALA A 2 12.74 -38.93 -33.99
CA ALA A 2 11.70 -38.18 -33.28
C ALA A 2 11.91 -36.71 -33.66
N THR A 3 11.08 -36.21 -34.57
CA THR A 3 10.98 -34.82 -35.00
C THR A 3 10.15 -34.02 -33.99
N ALA A 4 10.62 -32.84 -33.61
CA ALA A 4 9.85 -31.87 -32.82
C ALA A 4 9.81 -30.54 -33.58
N THR A 5 8.59 -30.09 -33.88
CA THR A 5 8.22 -28.80 -34.47
C THR A 5 8.49 -27.63 -33.53
N PRO A 6 8.78 -26.42 -34.05
CA PRO A 6 9.10 -25.24 -33.24
C PRO A 6 7.83 -24.62 -32.64
N VAL A 7 7.93 -24.26 -31.36
CA VAL A 7 6.96 -23.42 -30.66
C VAL A 7 7.33 -21.96 -30.92
N THR A 8 6.32 -21.22 -31.34
CA THR A 8 6.33 -19.83 -31.79
C THR A 8 6.90 -18.83 -30.79
N GLU A 9 7.60 -17.84 -31.34
CA GLU A 9 8.16 -16.66 -30.70
C GLU A 9 7.13 -15.89 -29.86
N GLU A 10 7.39 -15.74 -28.56
CA GLU A 10 7.07 -14.52 -27.81
C GLU A 10 8.30 -14.14 -26.98
N GLY A 11 9.30 -13.59 -27.69
CA GLY A 11 10.45 -12.94 -27.09
C GLY A 11 10.11 -11.51 -26.69
N ALA A 12 10.62 -11.08 -25.54
CA ALA A 12 10.56 -9.70 -25.07
C ALA A 12 11.10 -8.74 -26.14
N SER A 13 10.20 -8.08 -26.86
CA SER A 13 10.54 -7.06 -27.85
C SER A 13 10.71 -5.71 -27.14
N LEU A 14 11.95 -5.21 -27.11
CA LEU A 14 12.24 -3.82 -26.82
C LEU A 14 11.62 -2.95 -27.93
N LYS A 15 10.60 -2.18 -27.57
CA LYS A 15 10.01 -1.19 -28.49
C LYS A 15 10.63 0.17 -28.24
N THR A 16 11.20 0.74 -29.27
CA THR A 16 11.68 2.13 -29.31
C THR A 16 10.46 3.06 -29.45
N SER A 17 10.33 4.01 -28.52
CA SER A 17 9.36 5.09 -28.61
C SER A 17 9.94 6.20 -29.49
N THR A 18 9.51 6.30 -30.74
CA THR A 18 9.45 7.57 -31.49
C THR A 18 8.57 7.40 -32.72
N GLY A 19 7.56 8.27 -32.85
CA GLY A 19 6.72 8.37 -34.04
C GLY A 19 7.45 9.10 -35.15
N ASP A 20 8.24 8.37 -35.93
CA ASP A 20 8.45 8.62 -37.36
C ASP A 20 8.98 7.32 -37.99
N GLY A 21 8.54 6.99 -39.20
CA GLY A 21 8.74 5.69 -39.86
C GLY A 21 10.18 5.33 -40.27
N SER A 22 11.19 6.00 -39.72
CA SER A 22 12.60 5.68 -39.90
C SER A 22 13.20 5.17 -38.58
N ALA A 23 13.68 3.93 -38.57
CA ALA A 23 14.40 3.40 -37.41
C ALA A 23 15.59 4.31 -37.08
N PRO A 24 15.71 4.82 -35.85
CA PRO A 24 16.83 5.67 -35.47
C PRO A 24 18.14 4.91 -35.66
N SER A 25 19.16 5.57 -36.22
CA SER A 25 20.49 4.96 -36.38
C SER A 25 21.01 4.49 -35.01
N PRO A 26 21.52 3.25 -34.88
CA PRO A 26 22.00 2.73 -33.62
C PRO A 26 23.10 3.64 -33.06
N LYS A 27 22.92 4.09 -31.83
CA LYS A 27 23.89 4.96 -31.13
C LYS A 27 25.08 4.12 -30.63
N PRO A 28 26.23 4.73 -30.30
CA PRO A 28 27.38 3.96 -29.83
C PRO A 28 27.20 3.40 -28.40
N ASN A 29 26.43 4.07 -27.54
CA ASN A 29 26.20 3.70 -26.13
C ASN A 29 24.72 3.41 -25.83
N VAL A 30 24.48 2.64 -24.77
CA VAL A 30 23.15 2.18 -24.37
C VAL A 30 22.80 2.71 -22.98
N LEU A 31 21.59 3.24 -22.82
CA LEU A 31 21.03 3.66 -21.54
C LEU A 31 19.89 2.71 -21.16
N ILE A 32 20.04 2.00 -20.05
CA ILE A 32 18.97 1.14 -19.51
C ILE A 32 18.38 1.81 -18.26
N THR A 33 17.10 2.16 -18.35
CA THR A 33 16.34 2.77 -17.26
C THR A 33 15.47 1.75 -16.57
N ILE A 34 15.47 1.74 -15.24
CA ILE A 34 14.84 0.69 -14.43
C ILE A 34 13.95 1.35 -13.38
N ALA A 35 12.64 1.27 -13.61
CA ALA A 35 11.64 1.76 -12.65
C ALA A 35 11.60 0.88 -11.39
N GLY A 36 11.40 1.51 -10.23
CA GLY A 36 11.34 0.81 -8.94
C GLY A 36 9.95 0.46 -8.45
N TRP A 37 8.93 1.10 -8.99
CA TRP A 37 7.52 0.74 -8.83
C TRP A 37 6.73 1.32 -10.01
N VAL A 38 5.55 0.79 -10.25
CA VAL A 38 4.64 1.21 -11.32
C VAL A 38 3.25 1.47 -10.76
N GLY A 39 2.57 2.47 -11.32
CA GLY A 39 1.29 2.99 -10.92
C GLY A 39 0.10 2.13 -11.35
N SER A 40 0.13 1.56 -12.57
CA SER A 40 -0.99 0.80 -13.15
C SER A 40 -0.53 -0.30 -14.14
N LEU A 41 -1.36 -1.32 -14.34
CA LEU A 41 -1.11 -2.45 -15.28
C LEU A 41 -1.41 -2.06 -16.74
N GLU A 42 -2.10 -0.94 -16.98
CA GLU A 42 -2.79 -0.69 -18.24
C GLU A 42 -1.90 -0.16 -19.37
N SER A 43 -0.72 0.40 -19.07
CA SER A 43 0.24 0.80 -20.09
C SER A 43 1.65 0.28 -19.77
N ARG A 44 2.29 -0.35 -20.76
CA ARG A 44 3.74 -0.67 -20.71
C ARG A 44 4.60 0.58 -20.63
N ASP A 45 4.02 1.74 -20.97
CA ASP A 45 4.67 3.03 -20.95
C ASP A 45 4.97 3.51 -19.52
N ASP A 46 4.34 2.93 -18.49
CA ASP A 46 4.60 3.32 -17.11
C ASP A 46 6.07 3.08 -16.66
N PHE A 47 6.78 2.15 -17.31
CA PHE A 47 8.21 1.94 -17.09
C PHE A 47 9.09 3.01 -17.74
N THR A 48 8.59 3.69 -18.79
CA THR A 48 9.33 4.72 -19.55
C THR A 48 9.01 6.12 -19.05
N LEU A 49 7.79 6.36 -18.54
CA LEU A 49 7.30 7.68 -18.10
C LEU A 49 8.29 8.45 -17.19
N PRO A 50 8.88 7.86 -16.13
CA PRO A 50 9.79 8.60 -15.24
C PRO A 50 11.06 9.11 -15.94
N PHE A 51 11.40 8.50 -17.07
CA PHE A 51 12.60 8.77 -17.85
C PHE A 51 12.28 9.38 -19.22
N SER A 52 11.01 9.72 -19.48
CA SER A 52 10.53 10.17 -20.80
C SER A 52 11.04 11.56 -21.19
N THR A 53 11.42 12.38 -20.22
CA THR A 53 11.91 13.74 -20.46
C THR A 53 13.42 13.81 -20.73
N LEU A 54 14.12 12.68 -20.75
CA LEU A 54 15.54 12.64 -21.12
C LEU A 54 15.70 13.07 -22.58
N THR A 55 16.60 14.02 -22.83
CA THR A 55 16.84 14.53 -24.19
C THR A 55 17.25 13.36 -25.10
N PRO A 56 16.46 13.04 -26.15
CA PRO A 56 16.70 11.87 -26.97
C PRO A 56 18.08 11.88 -27.63
N GLY A 57 18.83 10.79 -27.46
CA GLY A 57 20.08 10.57 -28.16
C GLY A 57 21.31 11.33 -27.65
N VAL A 58 21.20 12.05 -26.53
CA VAL A 58 22.35 12.67 -25.81
C VAL A 58 23.08 11.62 -24.97
N HIS A 59 22.34 10.80 -24.22
CA HIS A 59 22.89 9.81 -23.28
C HIS A 59 22.89 8.38 -23.84
N GLY A 60 22.87 8.26 -25.16
CA GLY A 60 22.79 6.97 -25.86
C GLY A 60 21.37 6.57 -26.24
N GLU A 61 21.22 5.31 -26.62
CA GLU A 61 19.93 4.73 -26.97
C GLU A 61 19.23 4.24 -25.72
N GLN A 62 18.04 4.78 -25.45
CA GLN A 62 17.28 4.52 -24.23
C GLN A 62 16.43 3.25 -24.36
N TYR A 63 16.53 2.40 -23.35
CA TYR A 63 15.71 1.22 -23.17
C TYR A 63 15.17 1.15 -21.75
N ALA A 64 13.86 0.95 -21.59
CA ALA A 64 13.28 0.70 -20.29
C ALA A 64 13.23 -0.81 -20.01
N LEU A 65 13.77 -1.22 -18.86
CA LEU A 65 13.67 -2.61 -18.41
C LEU A 65 12.29 -2.86 -17.82
N VAL A 66 11.51 -3.71 -18.48
CA VAL A 66 10.26 -4.23 -17.94
C VAL A 66 10.55 -5.50 -17.16
N TRP A 67 10.29 -5.48 -15.85
CA TRP A 67 10.56 -6.60 -14.96
C TRP A 67 9.47 -6.71 -13.90
N GLU A 68 9.05 -7.95 -13.61
CA GLU A 68 8.19 -8.31 -12.47
C GLU A 68 6.99 -7.36 -12.24
N THR A 69 6.30 -6.99 -13.33
CA THR A 69 5.23 -5.96 -13.35
C THR A 69 4.20 -6.14 -12.24
N GLN A 70 3.70 -7.36 -12.06
CA GLN A 70 2.70 -7.67 -11.03
C GLN A 70 3.20 -7.33 -9.61
N ALA A 71 4.45 -7.68 -9.30
CA ALA A 71 5.02 -7.40 -7.99
C ALA A 71 5.27 -5.90 -7.77
N LEU A 72 5.65 -5.17 -8.82
CA LEU A 72 5.86 -3.72 -8.73
C LEU A 72 4.54 -2.94 -8.54
N ILE A 73 3.44 -3.43 -9.11
CA ILE A 73 2.11 -2.84 -8.89
C ILE A 73 1.62 -3.14 -7.48
N GLU A 74 1.72 -4.39 -7.03
CA GLU A 74 1.37 -4.78 -5.66
C GLU A 74 2.14 -3.94 -4.64
N LEU A 75 3.43 -3.68 -4.91
CA LEU A 75 4.25 -2.78 -4.12
C LEU A 75 3.75 -1.34 -4.13
N GLY A 76 3.55 -0.76 -5.31
CA GLY A 76 3.09 0.63 -5.44
C GLY A 76 1.75 0.86 -4.76
N CYS A 77 0.83 -0.10 -4.87
CA CYS A 77 -0.44 -0.10 -4.15
C CYS A 77 -0.26 -0.22 -2.64
N ALA A 78 0.57 -1.16 -2.16
CA ALA A 78 0.81 -1.34 -0.73
C ALA A 78 1.43 -0.09 -0.08
N VAL A 79 2.39 0.55 -0.75
CA VAL A 79 3.04 1.77 -0.25
C VAL A 79 2.07 2.95 -0.27
N ARG A 80 1.23 3.10 -1.31
CA ARG A 80 0.18 4.14 -1.35
C ARG A 80 -0.86 3.96 -0.25
N LEU A 81 -1.27 2.73 0.04
CA LEU A 81 -2.16 2.42 1.16
C LEU A 81 -1.53 2.83 2.50
N LEU A 82 -0.24 2.51 2.70
CA LEU A 82 0.48 2.94 3.91
C LEU A 82 0.49 4.47 4.05
N VAL A 83 0.79 5.20 2.98
CA VAL A 83 0.77 6.67 2.98
C VAL A 83 -0.63 7.18 3.35
N SER A 84 -1.69 6.64 2.73
CA SER A 84 -3.06 7.06 3.02
C SER A 84 -3.48 6.81 4.47
N GLU A 85 -3.07 5.67 5.06
CA GLU A 85 -3.38 5.31 6.44
C GLU A 85 -2.67 6.24 7.43
N VAL A 86 -1.39 6.55 7.19
CA VAL A 86 -0.61 7.49 7.99
C VAL A 86 -1.22 8.89 7.94
N THR A 87 -1.59 9.37 6.75
CA THR A 87 -2.23 10.68 6.59
C THR A 87 -3.60 10.73 7.29
N GLY A 88 -4.42 9.68 7.17
CA GLY A 88 -5.71 9.60 7.87
C GLY A 88 -5.58 9.69 9.38
N PHE A 89 -4.58 9.02 9.97
CA PHE A 89 -4.29 9.11 11.40
C PHE A 89 -3.86 10.53 11.84
N LEU A 90 -3.04 11.21 11.04
CA LEU A 90 -2.63 12.59 11.30
C LEU A 90 -3.81 13.56 11.29
N VAL A 91 -4.75 13.38 10.37
CA VAL A 91 -5.97 14.20 10.26
C VAL A 91 -6.90 13.97 11.45
N GLN A 92 -7.09 12.72 11.88
CA GLN A 92 -7.94 12.40 13.04
C GLN A 92 -7.39 12.92 14.37
N GLN A 93 -6.07 13.02 14.52
CA GLN A 93 -5.44 13.49 15.76
C GLN A 93 -5.26 15.02 15.82
N GLY A 94 -5.43 15.75 14.70
CA GLY A 94 -5.52 17.21 14.71
C GLY A 94 -4.29 17.96 15.26
N ILE A 95 -3.09 17.37 15.23
CA ILE A 95 -1.90 18.00 15.81
C ILE A 95 -1.05 18.67 14.73
N GLN A 96 -1.06 20.00 14.73
CA GLN A 96 -0.08 20.82 14.06
C GLN A 96 1.29 20.71 14.73
N TYR A 97 2.27 20.22 13.96
CA TYR A 97 3.71 20.51 13.99
C TYR A 97 4.56 20.29 15.26
N PHE A 98 4.01 20.17 16.47
CA PHE A 98 4.81 19.97 17.70
C PHE A 98 4.84 18.54 18.24
N LEU A 99 4.02 17.64 17.70
CA LEU A 99 4.03 16.22 18.11
C LEU A 99 4.47 15.27 17.01
N LEU A 100 4.97 15.68 15.83
CA LEU A 100 5.50 14.70 14.88
C LEU A 100 6.55 13.76 15.51
N PRO A 101 7.50 14.22 16.35
CA PRO A 101 8.44 13.32 17.03
C PRO A 101 7.79 12.45 18.12
N VAL A 102 6.79 12.95 18.85
CA VAL A 102 6.08 12.24 19.94
C VAL A 102 5.02 11.27 19.38
N LEU A 103 4.41 11.63 18.26
CA LEU A 103 3.52 10.81 17.45
C LEU A 103 4.33 9.78 16.69
N MET A 104 5.54 10.08 16.20
CA MET A 104 6.50 9.08 15.70
C MET A 104 7.01 8.15 16.81
N ALA A 105 7.08 8.61 18.07
CA ALA A 105 7.37 7.76 19.22
C ALA A 105 6.14 6.96 19.72
N GLY A 106 4.91 7.49 19.55
CA GLY A 106 3.64 6.83 19.87
C GLY A 106 3.18 5.83 18.79
N LEU A 107 3.47 6.13 17.52
CA LEU A 107 3.62 5.20 16.40
C LEU A 107 4.88 4.34 16.57
N MET A 108 5.35 4.05 17.78
CA MET A 108 6.27 2.94 18.05
C MET A 108 5.61 1.94 19.01
N GLY A 109 4.28 2.00 19.15
CA GLY A 109 3.51 0.97 19.85
C GLY A 109 3.48 -0.36 19.07
N PRO A 110 3.48 -1.53 19.73
CA PRO A 110 3.51 -2.83 19.04
C PRO A 110 2.34 -3.09 18.09
N LEU A 111 1.18 -2.44 18.27
CA LEU A 111 -0.08 -2.81 17.61
C LEU A 111 -0.20 -2.35 16.15
N TRP A 112 0.35 -1.19 15.78
CA TRP A 112 0.32 -0.71 14.38
C TRP A 112 1.39 -1.41 13.54
N ALA A 113 2.58 -1.65 14.12
CA ALA A 113 3.65 -2.43 13.51
C ALA A 113 3.12 -3.81 13.08
N LEU A 114 2.41 -4.53 13.97
CA LEU A 114 1.84 -5.85 13.66
C LEU A 114 0.81 -5.85 12.51
N LYS A 115 0.02 -4.77 12.35
CA LYS A 115 -0.98 -4.64 11.27
C LYS A 115 -0.31 -4.32 9.92
N LEU A 116 0.75 -3.52 9.91
CA LEU A 116 1.49 -3.16 8.70
C LEU A 116 2.51 -4.23 8.27
N THR A 117 3.10 -4.97 9.21
CA THR A 117 3.95 -6.14 8.95
C THR A 117 3.26 -7.10 7.99
N TYR A 118 2.00 -7.48 8.24
CA TYR A 118 1.34 -8.47 7.37
C TYR A 118 0.95 -7.94 5.98
N MET A 119 0.53 -6.68 5.86
CA MET A 119 0.07 -6.11 4.58
C MET A 119 1.22 -5.66 3.68
N VAL A 120 2.37 -5.29 4.26
CA VAL A 120 3.48 -4.71 3.50
C VAL A 120 4.66 -5.65 3.37
N ASP A 121 4.94 -6.53 4.36
CA ASP A 121 6.11 -7.42 4.26
C ASP A 121 6.01 -8.45 3.13
N ASN A 122 4.80 -8.87 2.74
CA ASN A 122 4.65 -9.81 1.62
C ASN A 122 4.92 -9.13 0.25
N PRO A 123 4.25 -8.03 -0.15
CA PRO A 123 4.59 -7.33 -1.39
C PRO A 123 6.02 -6.76 -1.39
N TRP A 124 6.44 -6.13 -0.28
CA TRP A 124 7.78 -5.55 -0.16
C TRP A 124 8.87 -6.61 -0.19
N GLY A 125 8.76 -7.66 0.64
CA GLY A 125 9.72 -8.78 0.66
C GLY A 125 9.78 -9.53 -0.67
N ASN A 126 8.63 -9.76 -1.32
CA ASN A 126 8.58 -10.33 -2.67
C ASN A 126 9.27 -9.42 -3.67
N GLY A 127 9.00 -8.11 -3.63
CA GLY A 127 9.68 -7.11 -4.46
C GLY A 127 11.20 -7.12 -4.28
N LEU A 128 11.69 -7.13 -3.02
CA LEU A 128 13.12 -7.21 -2.70
C LEU A 128 13.78 -8.48 -3.24
N THR A 129 13.09 -9.63 -3.16
CA THR A 129 13.57 -10.92 -3.63
C THR A 129 13.58 -11.02 -5.14
N LYS A 130 12.51 -10.52 -5.79
CA LYS A 130 12.37 -10.45 -7.23
C LYS A 130 13.38 -9.49 -7.86
N ALA A 131 13.63 -8.34 -7.23
CA ALA A 131 14.67 -7.40 -7.67
C ALA A 131 16.05 -8.05 -7.70
N LYS A 132 16.39 -8.86 -6.69
CA LYS A 132 17.65 -9.62 -6.66
C LYS A 132 17.75 -10.62 -7.81
N LYS A 133 16.67 -11.35 -8.12
CA LYS A 133 16.64 -12.30 -9.24
C LYS A 133 16.75 -11.60 -10.58
N ALA A 134 15.99 -10.51 -10.78
CA ALA A 134 16.03 -9.70 -11.99
C ALA A 134 17.42 -9.10 -12.23
N GLY A 135 18.10 -8.62 -11.18
CA GLY A 135 19.48 -8.12 -11.26
C GLY A 135 20.46 -9.17 -11.76
N ARG A 136 20.35 -10.41 -11.30
CA ARG A 136 21.20 -11.52 -11.79
C ARG A 136 20.95 -11.85 -13.26
N ILE A 137 19.69 -11.89 -13.67
CA ILE A 137 19.31 -12.13 -15.07
C ILE A 137 19.82 -10.99 -15.96
N LEU A 138 19.73 -9.74 -15.49
CA LEU A 138 20.28 -8.59 -16.19
C LEU A 138 21.80 -8.73 -16.36
N ALA A 139 22.52 -9.13 -15.31
CA ALA A 139 23.96 -9.38 -15.38
C ALA A 139 24.31 -10.46 -16.41
N ASP A 140 23.61 -11.59 -16.41
CA ASP A 140 23.80 -12.66 -17.39
C ASP A 140 23.53 -12.15 -18.83
N THR A 141 22.49 -11.33 -19.01
CA THR A 141 22.15 -10.73 -20.31
C THR A 141 23.26 -9.79 -20.81
N LEU A 142 23.79 -8.96 -19.91
CA LEU A 142 24.86 -8.02 -20.21
C LEU A 142 26.18 -8.72 -20.54
N ILE A 143 26.52 -9.81 -19.84
CA ILE A 143 27.69 -10.66 -20.12
C ILE A 143 27.58 -11.32 -21.49
N ASN A 144 26.38 -11.75 -21.88
CA ASN A 144 26.12 -12.33 -23.19
C ASN A 144 26.17 -11.30 -24.34
N ARG A 145 26.43 -10.02 -24.03
CA ARG A 145 26.60 -8.93 -25.00
C ARG A 145 25.43 -8.85 -25.98
N VAL A 146 24.19 -8.98 -25.50
CA VAL A 146 22.97 -8.82 -26.33
C VAL A 146 22.91 -7.43 -26.97
N GLN A 147 23.43 -6.43 -26.27
CA GLN A 147 23.64 -5.06 -26.71
C GLN A 147 24.90 -4.85 -27.57
N GLY A 148 25.64 -5.92 -27.89
CA GLY A 148 26.98 -5.87 -28.47
C GLY A 148 28.04 -5.36 -27.49
N ASN A 149 29.15 -4.84 -28.04
CA ASN A 149 30.25 -4.25 -27.27
C ASN A 149 30.00 -2.77 -26.90
N ARG A 150 28.73 -2.35 -26.87
CA ARG A 150 28.34 -0.98 -26.53
C ARG A 150 28.43 -0.79 -25.01
N PRO A 151 29.02 0.32 -24.53
CA PRO A 151 29.01 0.64 -23.11
C PRO A 151 27.59 0.90 -22.63
N VAL A 152 27.30 0.46 -21.40
CA VAL A 152 25.96 0.52 -20.80
C VAL A 152 25.95 1.49 -19.62
N THR A 153 25.01 2.44 -19.65
CA THR A 153 24.64 3.27 -18.50
C THR A 153 23.37 2.71 -17.86
N LEU A 154 23.41 2.48 -16.56
CA LEU A 154 22.28 1.97 -15.78
C LEU A 154 21.71 3.08 -14.90
N VAL A 155 20.40 3.30 -14.95
CA VAL A 155 19.72 4.29 -14.11
C VAL A 155 18.50 3.66 -13.48
N GLY A 156 18.36 3.76 -12.17
CA GLY A 156 17.20 3.21 -11.48
C GLY A 156 16.96 3.82 -10.13
N PHE A 157 15.71 3.70 -9.67
CA PHE A 157 15.29 4.18 -8.35
C PHE A 157 14.59 3.06 -7.57
N SER A 158 14.56 3.16 -6.24
CA SER A 158 13.86 2.21 -5.36
C SER A 158 14.25 0.75 -5.67
N LEU A 159 13.30 -0.17 -5.90
CA LEU A 159 13.62 -1.54 -6.27
C LEU A 159 14.38 -1.67 -7.60
N GLY A 160 14.24 -0.70 -8.51
CA GLY A 160 15.01 -0.66 -9.75
C GLY A 160 16.49 -0.37 -9.49
N ALA A 161 16.79 0.49 -8.53
CA ALA A 161 18.15 0.67 -8.03
C ALA A 161 18.68 -0.63 -7.37
N ARG A 162 17.82 -1.38 -6.66
CA ARG A 162 18.19 -2.69 -6.11
C ARG A 162 18.47 -3.74 -7.19
N VAL A 163 17.77 -3.71 -8.33
CA VAL A 163 18.09 -4.53 -9.51
C VAL A 163 19.50 -4.21 -10.01
N ILE A 164 19.84 -2.92 -10.16
CA ILE A 164 21.18 -2.46 -10.57
C ILE A 164 22.23 -2.94 -9.57
N TYR A 165 22.01 -2.74 -8.27
CA TYR A 165 22.93 -3.17 -7.22
C TYR A 165 23.28 -4.66 -7.36
N TYR A 166 22.28 -5.54 -7.45
CA TYR A 166 22.54 -6.98 -7.59
C TYR A 166 23.07 -7.38 -8.96
N CYS A 167 22.74 -6.63 -10.01
CA CYS A 167 23.36 -6.80 -11.33
C CYS A 167 24.87 -6.54 -11.25
N LEU A 168 25.29 -5.39 -10.71
CA LEU A 168 26.70 -5.04 -10.59
C LEU A 168 27.45 -5.98 -9.65
N LEU A 169 26.81 -6.40 -8.56
CA LEU A 169 27.41 -7.37 -7.64
C LEU A 169 27.62 -8.74 -8.31
N GLU A 170 26.66 -9.18 -9.11
CA GLU A 170 26.80 -10.42 -9.89
C GLU A 170 27.90 -10.27 -10.95
N LEU A 171 27.94 -9.16 -11.69
CA LEU A 171 29.02 -8.86 -12.64
C LEU A 171 30.40 -8.91 -11.96
N ALA A 172 30.54 -8.31 -10.78
CA ALA A 172 31.79 -8.34 -10.01
C ALA A 172 32.22 -9.75 -9.62
N SER A 173 31.27 -10.65 -9.36
CA SER A 173 31.56 -12.05 -9.07
C SER A 173 32.03 -12.86 -10.28
N ARG A 174 31.72 -12.39 -11.50
CA ARG A 174 32.08 -13.05 -12.77
C ARG A 174 33.47 -12.66 -13.28
N GLY A 175 34.14 -11.72 -12.62
CA GLY A 175 35.53 -11.37 -12.87
C GLY A 175 35.76 -10.70 -14.21
N GLU A 176 36.87 -11.05 -14.88
CA GLU A 176 37.39 -10.32 -16.05
C GLU A 176 36.42 -10.22 -17.22
N ALA A 177 35.58 -11.24 -17.42
CA ALA A 177 34.59 -11.25 -18.51
C ALA A 177 33.52 -10.15 -18.36
N ALA A 178 33.33 -9.64 -17.15
CA ALA A 178 32.32 -8.64 -16.82
C ALA A 178 32.86 -7.20 -16.78
N PHE A 179 34.18 -7.01 -16.82
CA PHE A 179 34.76 -5.67 -16.81
C PHE A 179 34.46 -4.90 -18.11
N SER A 180 34.37 -3.58 -18.00
CA SER A 180 34.11 -2.66 -19.12
C SER A 180 32.77 -2.89 -19.86
N ILE A 181 31.79 -3.54 -19.22
CA ILE A 181 30.42 -3.60 -19.75
C ILE A 181 29.64 -2.35 -19.33
N VAL A 182 29.68 -2.04 -18.04
CA VAL A 182 28.96 -0.91 -17.45
C VAL A 182 29.89 0.29 -17.37
N GLU A 183 29.51 1.36 -18.05
CA GLU A 183 30.22 2.64 -18.01
C GLU A 183 29.79 3.44 -16.78
N GLU A 184 28.49 3.64 -16.60
CA GLU A 184 27.97 4.43 -15.47
C GLU A 184 26.77 3.74 -14.82
N ALA A 185 26.60 3.96 -13.51
CA ALA A 185 25.47 3.44 -12.76
C ALA A 185 24.95 4.48 -11.76
N TYR A 186 23.64 4.74 -11.83
CA TYR A 186 22.94 5.72 -11.00
C TYR A 186 21.85 5.01 -10.21
N LEU A 187 22.01 5.00 -8.88
CA LEU A 187 21.15 4.29 -7.94
C LEU A 187 20.49 5.32 -7.01
N PHE A 188 19.16 5.43 -7.07
CA PHE A 188 18.40 6.39 -6.27
C PHE A 188 17.50 5.69 -5.25
N GLY A 189 17.53 6.12 -3.97
CA GLY A 189 16.65 5.57 -2.94
C GLY A 189 16.80 4.07 -2.74
N THR A 190 18.03 3.56 -2.83
CA THR A 190 18.31 2.12 -2.94
C THR A 190 17.96 1.36 -1.65
N PRO A 191 16.97 0.46 -1.67
CA PRO A 191 16.62 -0.35 -0.50
C PRO A 191 17.59 -1.52 -0.40
N VAL A 192 18.82 -1.27 0.05
CA VAL A 192 19.85 -2.30 0.28
C VAL A 192 20.66 -1.94 1.51
N MET A 193 20.90 -2.94 2.37
CA MET A 193 21.94 -2.90 3.40
C MET A 193 23.17 -3.57 2.82
N ALA A 194 24.15 -2.77 2.39
CA ALA A 194 25.33 -3.22 1.67
C ALA A 194 26.58 -2.92 2.49
N THR A 195 27.50 -3.87 2.52
CA THR A 195 28.80 -3.70 3.16
C THR A 195 29.76 -2.92 2.26
N ASN A 196 30.76 -2.26 2.85
CA ASN A 196 31.82 -1.60 2.09
C ASN A 196 32.58 -2.57 1.16
N LYS A 197 32.60 -3.87 1.48
CA LYS A 197 33.20 -4.90 0.62
C LYS A 197 32.39 -5.09 -0.66
N GLU A 198 31.06 -5.15 -0.56
CA GLU A 198 30.18 -5.27 -1.72
C GLU A 198 30.25 -4.02 -2.60
N TRP A 199 30.22 -2.83 -2.00
CA TRP A 199 30.38 -1.57 -2.72
C TRP A 199 31.71 -1.45 -3.46
N ARG A 200 32.81 -1.92 -2.88
CA ARG A 200 34.12 -2.00 -3.58
C ARG A 200 34.07 -2.96 -4.75
N ALA A 201 33.42 -4.11 -4.60
CA ALA A 201 33.25 -5.07 -5.69
C ALA A 201 32.44 -4.45 -6.83
N ILE A 202 31.33 -3.77 -6.51
CA ILE A 202 30.51 -3.03 -7.47
C ILE A 202 31.31 -1.91 -8.16
N SER A 203 32.07 -1.12 -7.40
CA SER A 203 32.90 -0.04 -7.98
C SER A 203 33.98 -0.58 -8.91
N SER A 204 34.44 -1.82 -8.75
CA SER A 204 35.47 -2.41 -9.62
C SER A 204 34.96 -2.77 -11.02
N VAL A 205 33.65 -2.90 -11.23
CA VAL A 205 33.07 -3.25 -12.53
C VAL A 205 32.50 -2.05 -13.31
N VAL A 206 32.34 -0.91 -12.64
CA VAL A 206 31.88 0.33 -13.27
C VAL A 206 33.11 1.15 -13.67
N SER A 207 33.23 1.47 -14.96
CA SER A 207 34.43 2.16 -15.49
C SER A 207 34.39 3.68 -15.33
N GLY A 208 33.20 4.26 -15.19
CA GLY A 208 32.94 5.69 -15.05
C GLY A 208 32.27 6.00 -13.73
N ARG A 209 31.15 6.74 -13.79
CA ARG A 209 30.47 7.26 -12.59
C ARG A 209 29.61 6.21 -11.92
N LEU A 210 29.81 6.04 -10.61
CA LEU A 210 28.92 5.25 -9.75
C LEU A 210 28.26 6.19 -8.72
N VAL A 211 26.99 6.47 -8.91
CA VAL A 211 26.23 7.46 -8.15
C VAL A 211 25.25 6.77 -7.21
N ASN A 212 25.30 7.15 -5.93
CA ASN A 212 24.28 6.83 -4.92
C ASN A 212 23.53 8.10 -4.54
N GLY A 213 22.26 8.21 -4.94
CA GLY A 213 21.37 9.27 -4.47
C GLY A 213 20.50 8.77 -3.31
N TYR A 214 20.51 9.50 -2.21
CA TYR A 214 19.84 9.12 -0.97
C TYR A 214 18.96 10.26 -0.44
N LEU A 215 17.95 9.90 0.36
CA LEU A 215 17.08 10.82 1.07
C LEU A 215 17.20 10.57 2.57
N THR A 216 17.56 11.60 3.34
CA THR A 216 17.73 11.44 4.79
C THR A 216 16.40 11.27 5.52
N ASN A 217 15.34 11.87 4.97
CA ASN A 217 14.00 11.89 5.56
C ASN A 217 13.01 10.96 4.86
N ASP A 218 13.48 9.91 4.18
CA ASP A 218 12.57 8.94 3.55
C ASP A 218 11.85 8.11 4.62
N TYR A 219 10.62 8.53 4.94
CA TYR A 219 9.80 7.90 5.96
C TYR A 219 9.41 6.46 5.61
N ILE A 220 9.23 6.15 4.33
CA ILE A 220 8.79 4.82 3.88
C ILE A 220 9.94 3.82 4.04
N LEU A 221 11.13 4.14 3.52
CA LEU A 221 12.30 3.28 3.73
C LEU A 221 12.64 3.16 5.22
N SER A 222 12.52 4.25 5.97
CA SER A 222 12.73 4.24 7.42
C SER A 222 11.79 3.28 8.13
N ILE A 223 10.48 3.31 7.83
CA ILE A 223 9.50 2.41 8.44
C ILE A 223 9.77 0.96 8.02
N LEU A 224 9.97 0.72 6.72
CA LEU A 224 10.12 -0.64 6.19
C LEU A 224 11.38 -1.33 6.69
N TYR A 225 12.52 -0.64 6.72
CA TYR A 225 13.76 -1.23 7.22
C TYR A 225 13.81 -1.33 8.74
N ARG A 226 13.17 -0.41 9.47
CA ARG A 226 13.01 -0.55 10.93
C ARG A 226 12.10 -1.71 11.31
N ALA A 227 11.05 -1.98 10.53
CA ALA A 227 10.13 -3.09 10.77
C ALA A 227 10.74 -4.46 10.40
N SER A 228 11.56 -4.51 9.34
CA SER A 228 11.98 -5.79 8.75
C SER A 228 13.35 -6.31 9.21
N SER A 229 14.33 -5.48 9.61
CA SER A 229 15.63 -5.97 10.12
C SER A 229 16.50 -4.88 10.74
N ALA A 230 16.67 -4.98 12.07
CA ALA A 230 17.78 -4.46 12.89
C ALA A 230 18.04 -2.94 12.93
N PHE A 231 17.95 -2.43 14.16
CA PHE A 231 18.03 -1.04 14.62
C PHE A 231 19.22 -0.15 14.19
N LEU A 232 20.21 -0.60 13.40
CA LEU A 232 21.51 0.10 13.26
C LEU A 232 22.27 -0.12 11.93
N ALA A 233 21.63 -0.52 10.81
CA ALA A 233 22.33 -0.69 9.53
C ALA A 233 22.10 0.48 8.56
N ASP A 234 23.20 1.01 7.98
CA ASP A 234 23.17 2.06 6.96
C ASP A 234 22.51 1.53 5.67
N VAL A 235 21.25 1.91 5.45
CA VAL A 235 20.55 1.65 4.18
C VAL A 235 21.05 2.65 3.14
N ALA A 236 21.48 2.16 1.97
CA ALA A 236 22.09 2.99 0.92
C ALA A 236 21.18 4.12 0.43
N GLY A 237 19.86 3.92 0.45
CA GLY A 237 18.87 4.94 0.10
C GLY A 237 18.60 6.00 1.16
N LEU A 238 19.06 5.80 2.40
CA LEU A 238 18.89 6.74 3.53
C LEU A 238 20.19 7.49 3.88
N PHE A 239 21.33 6.86 3.63
CA PHE A 239 22.64 7.36 4.07
C PHE A 239 23.65 7.34 2.92
N PRO A 240 24.64 8.25 2.95
CA PRO A 240 25.74 8.20 2.00
C PRO A 240 26.58 6.93 2.20
N VAL A 241 27.05 6.33 1.11
CA VAL A 241 28.01 5.22 1.14
C VAL A 241 29.38 5.78 1.52
N GLN A 242 29.89 5.39 2.69
CA GLN A 242 31.17 5.88 3.21
C GLN A 242 32.31 4.88 2.99
N ASN A 243 33.55 5.38 2.98
CA ASN A 243 34.78 4.56 2.99
C ASN A 243 34.97 3.65 1.76
N VAL A 244 34.43 4.06 0.61
CA VAL A 244 34.61 3.42 -0.70
C VAL A 244 34.93 4.50 -1.73
N GLU A 245 36.06 4.36 -2.40
CA GLU A 245 36.49 5.26 -3.48
C GLU A 245 35.68 4.97 -4.75
N GLY A 246 35.48 5.99 -5.59
CA GLY A 246 34.75 5.86 -6.87
C GLY A 246 33.23 5.98 -6.75
N ILE A 247 32.67 6.11 -5.54
CA ILE A 247 31.23 6.33 -5.32
C ILE A 247 30.95 7.81 -5.06
N GLU A 248 30.12 8.41 -5.91
CA GLU A 248 29.58 9.75 -5.73
C GLU A 248 28.27 9.69 -4.95
N ASN A 249 28.18 10.39 -3.82
CA ASN A 249 26.95 10.44 -3.02
C ASN A 249 26.23 11.78 -3.23
N TYR A 250 24.95 11.73 -3.59
CA TYR A 250 24.09 12.91 -3.75
C TYR A 250 22.95 12.89 -2.74
N CYS A 251 22.87 13.91 -1.90
CA CYS A 251 21.73 14.10 -1.02
C CYS A 251 20.58 14.75 -1.80
N LEU A 252 19.44 14.07 -1.87
CA LEU A 252 18.29 14.49 -2.69
C LEU A 252 17.25 15.29 -1.90
N ASP A 253 17.49 15.60 -0.62
CA ASP A 253 16.54 16.31 0.26
C ASP A 253 16.13 17.69 -0.31
N THR A 254 17.02 18.35 -1.05
CA THR A 254 16.73 19.66 -1.67
C THR A 254 15.86 19.55 -2.92
N VAL A 255 15.92 18.40 -3.60
CA VAL A 255 15.20 18.11 -4.84
C VAL A 255 13.81 17.53 -4.54
N LEU A 256 13.71 16.72 -3.48
CA LEU A 256 12.49 16.00 -3.06
C LEU A 256 11.96 16.58 -1.75
N LYS A 257 11.27 17.72 -1.86
CA LYS A 257 10.79 18.49 -0.70
C LYS A 257 9.68 17.78 0.07
N GLY A 258 8.97 16.83 -0.55
CA GLY A 258 7.91 16.05 0.08
C GLY A 258 8.42 14.95 1.01
N GLY A 259 9.71 14.61 0.95
CA GLY A 259 10.35 13.64 1.84
C GLY A 259 9.83 12.20 1.73
N GLY A 260 9.07 11.88 0.66
CA GLY A 260 8.45 10.57 0.49
C GLY A 260 9.14 9.73 -0.59
N HIS A 261 9.31 8.42 -0.34
CA HIS A 261 9.83 7.45 -1.32
C HIS A 261 9.03 7.37 -2.63
N LEU A 262 7.73 7.69 -2.59
CA LEU A 262 6.91 7.71 -3.80
C LEU A 262 7.27 8.87 -4.73
N GLU A 263 7.89 9.94 -4.21
CA GLU A 263 8.26 11.12 -5.00
C GLU A 263 9.39 10.82 -6.00
N TYR A 264 10.17 9.75 -5.81
CA TYR A 264 11.21 9.35 -6.76
C TYR A 264 10.68 9.18 -8.18
N ARG A 265 9.43 8.69 -8.36
CA ARG A 265 8.84 8.47 -9.68
C ARG A 265 8.59 9.81 -10.38
N SER A 266 7.82 10.70 -9.78
CA SER A 266 7.40 11.98 -10.37
C SER A 266 8.52 13.03 -10.44
N ALA A 267 9.52 12.94 -9.56
CA ALA A 267 10.65 13.86 -9.53
C ALA A 267 11.90 13.35 -10.28
N MET A 268 11.83 12.18 -10.90
CA MET A 268 12.95 11.58 -11.62
C MET A 268 13.62 12.55 -12.61
N PRO A 269 12.89 13.34 -13.43
CA PRO A 269 13.53 14.34 -14.29
C PRO A 269 14.40 15.36 -13.53
N ARG A 270 13.93 15.84 -12.37
CA ARG A 270 14.68 16.79 -11.53
C ARG A 270 15.92 16.14 -10.92
N ILE A 271 15.80 14.88 -10.48
CA ILE A 271 16.93 14.11 -9.95
C ILE A 271 17.98 13.91 -11.04
N LEU A 272 17.57 13.52 -12.24
CA LEU A 272 18.45 13.30 -13.40
C LEU A 272 19.17 14.60 -13.79
N LYS A 273 18.45 15.72 -13.85
CA LYS A 273 19.05 17.04 -14.06
C LYS A 273 20.09 17.38 -13.00
N HIS A 274 19.78 17.11 -11.73
CA HIS A 274 20.66 17.39 -10.61
C HIS A 274 21.98 16.62 -10.67
N VAL A 275 21.97 15.38 -11.16
CA VAL A 275 23.18 14.55 -11.32
C VAL A 275 23.89 14.72 -12.67
N GLY A 276 23.39 15.61 -13.54
CA GLY A 276 24.06 16.05 -14.77
C GLY A 276 23.46 15.56 -16.09
N PHE A 277 22.29 14.92 -16.09
CA PHE A 277 21.62 14.56 -17.35
C PHE A 277 20.95 15.77 -18.00
N SER A 278 21.10 15.89 -19.33
CA SER A 278 20.21 16.70 -20.17
C SER A 278 18.79 16.14 -20.16
N VAL A 279 17.85 16.94 -19.70
CA VAL A 279 16.39 16.69 -19.72
C VAL A 279 15.70 17.87 -20.39
N ASP A 280 14.71 17.58 -21.22
CA ASP A 280 13.92 18.57 -21.96
C ASP A 280 12.87 19.24 -21.05
N ASP A 281 12.34 18.49 -20.08
CA ASP A 281 11.40 18.97 -19.07
C ASP A 281 11.72 18.38 -17.68
N GLU A 282 11.38 19.11 -16.62
CA GLU A 282 11.52 18.71 -15.22
C GLU A 282 10.27 17.99 -14.67
N PHE A 283 9.21 17.91 -15.48
CA PHE A 283 7.97 17.25 -15.16
C PHE A 283 7.53 16.36 -16.33
N PHE A 284 6.88 15.25 -16.03
CA PHE A 284 6.16 14.45 -17.02
C PHE A 284 4.70 14.33 -16.57
N ASP A 285 3.82 14.16 -17.54
CA ASP A 285 2.42 13.85 -17.27
C ASP A 285 2.29 12.34 -17.06
N ASP A 286 1.83 11.97 -15.88
CA ASP A 286 1.65 10.59 -15.46
C ASP A 286 0.19 10.20 -15.26
N GLY A 287 -0.74 11.12 -15.58
CA GLY A 287 -2.18 10.94 -15.39
C GLY A 287 -2.61 10.78 -13.92
N GLU A 288 -1.69 10.83 -12.94
CA GLU A 288 -2.04 10.61 -11.53
C GLU A 288 -2.96 11.71 -11.01
N LYS A 289 -2.79 12.95 -11.48
CA LYS A 289 -3.66 14.09 -11.12
C LYS A 289 -5.09 13.91 -11.62
N GLU A 290 -5.25 13.38 -12.83
CA GLU A 290 -6.57 13.10 -13.40
C GLU A 290 -7.24 11.95 -12.63
N ALA A 291 -6.50 10.87 -12.39
CA ALA A 291 -7.00 9.73 -11.61
C ALA A 291 -7.34 10.11 -10.16
N GLU A 292 -6.54 10.99 -9.51
CA GLU A 292 -6.82 11.50 -8.18
C GLU A 292 -8.10 12.35 -8.18
N GLN A 293 -8.27 13.24 -9.16
CA GLN A 293 -9.47 14.04 -9.31
C GLN A 293 -10.73 13.17 -9.51
N GLU A 294 -10.67 12.16 -10.37
CA GLU A 294 -11.77 11.22 -10.58
C GLU A 294 -12.13 10.45 -9.30
N ARG A 295 -11.13 10.07 -8.51
CA ARG A 295 -11.36 9.41 -7.21
C ARG A 295 -12.05 10.34 -6.22
N LEU A 296 -11.60 11.59 -6.12
CA LEU A 296 -12.23 12.60 -5.26
C LEU A 296 -13.67 12.88 -5.68
N ASP A 297 -13.94 12.95 -6.98
CA ASP A 297 -15.28 13.15 -7.52
C ASP A 297 -16.19 11.94 -7.19
N MET A 298 -15.70 10.71 -7.35
CA MET A 298 -16.42 9.50 -6.95
C MET A 298 -16.69 9.42 -5.44
N GLU A 299 -15.73 9.82 -4.61
CA GLU A 299 -15.90 9.85 -3.14
C GLU A 299 -16.93 10.90 -2.73
N ALA A 300 -16.89 12.10 -3.34
CA ALA A 300 -17.87 13.14 -3.13
C ALA A 300 -19.28 12.71 -3.58
N GLU A 301 -19.41 11.97 -4.67
CA GLU A 301 -20.68 11.40 -5.11
C GLU A 301 -21.21 10.36 -4.12
N LYS A 302 -20.35 9.45 -3.64
CA LYS A 302 -20.73 8.45 -2.62
C LYS A 302 -21.20 9.11 -1.33
N GLU A 303 -20.54 10.17 -0.88
CA GLU A 303 -20.99 10.93 0.29
C GLU A 303 -22.33 11.61 0.06
N ARG A 304 -22.56 12.22 -1.11
CA ARG A 304 -23.86 12.81 -1.47
C ARG A 304 -24.97 11.77 -1.42
N VAL A 305 -24.75 10.60 -2.06
CA VAL A 305 -25.72 9.50 -2.06
C VAL A 305 -25.99 8.98 -0.64
N LYS A 306 -24.95 8.88 0.20
CA LYS A 306 -25.11 8.47 1.60
C LYS A 306 -25.95 9.48 2.38
N ASN A 307 -25.65 10.77 2.26
CA ASN A 307 -26.37 11.84 2.94
C ASN A 307 -27.84 11.92 2.48
N ASP A 308 -28.11 11.76 1.18
CA ASP A 308 -29.47 11.75 0.64
C ASP A 308 -30.27 10.54 1.14
N ASN A 309 -29.63 9.35 1.21
CA ASN A 309 -30.24 8.16 1.79
C ASN A 309 -30.53 8.32 3.29
N GLU A 310 -29.66 8.99 4.05
CA GLU A 310 -29.90 9.30 5.47
C GLU A 310 -31.06 10.28 5.63
N ARG A 311 -31.11 11.36 4.83
CA ARG A 311 -32.25 12.31 4.82
C ARG A 311 -33.57 11.63 4.45
N ALA A 312 -33.57 10.76 3.43
CA ALA A 312 -34.76 10.01 3.04
C ALA A 312 -35.24 9.06 4.16
N LYS A 313 -34.32 8.43 4.90
CA LYS A 313 -34.65 7.60 6.06
C LYS A 313 -35.25 8.43 7.19
N GLU A 314 -34.70 9.61 7.48
CA GLU A 314 -35.24 10.52 8.49
C GLU A 314 -36.64 11.04 8.12
N GLU A 315 -36.86 11.41 6.86
CA GLU A 315 -38.17 11.84 6.37
C GLU A 315 -39.20 10.72 6.43
N ALA A 316 -38.81 9.50 6.05
CA ALA A 316 -39.66 8.31 6.19
C ALA A 316 -39.98 7.98 7.66
N ALA A 317 -39.02 8.16 8.57
CA ALA A 317 -39.24 7.98 10.00
C ALA A 317 -40.22 9.02 10.56
N LYS A 318 -40.05 10.31 10.20
CA LYS A 318 -40.97 11.40 10.59
C LYS A 318 -42.39 11.14 10.06
N LYS A 319 -42.53 10.68 8.82
CA LYS A 319 -43.84 10.35 8.25
C LYS A 319 -44.51 9.19 8.97
N LYS A 320 -43.78 8.11 9.26
CA LYS A 320 -44.29 6.98 10.05
C LYS A 320 -44.71 7.39 11.46
N GLN A 321 -43.96 8.29 12.09
CA GLN A 321 -44.28 8.82 13.41
C GLN A 321 -45.56 9.67 13.39
N ALA A 322 -45.72 10.53 12.39
CA ALA A 322 -46.95 11.31 12.19
C ALA A 322 -48.19 10.43 11.92
N GLU A 323 -48.07 9.41 11.06
CA GLU A 323 -49.15 8.44 10.80
C GLU A 323 -49.52 7.65 12.08
N TYR A 324 -48.53 7.28 12.89
CA TYR A 324 -48.76 6.61 14.17
C TYR A 324 -49.50 7.51 15.17
N GLU A 325 -49.10 8.77 15.29
CA GLU A 325 -49.76 9.76 16.16
C GLU A 325 -51.20 10.05 15.72
N GLU A 326 -51.47 10.15 14.41
CA GLU A 326 -52.81 10.33 13.88
C GLU A 326 -53.70 9.12 14.21
N ARG A 327 -53.17 7.89 14.04
CA ARG A 327 -53.88 6.66 14.41
C ARG A 327 -54.19 6.60 15.92
N LEU A 328 -53.29 7.13 16.75
CA LEU A 328 -53.49 7.20 18.20
C LEU A 328 -54.56 8.24 18.59
N LYS A 329 -54.67 9.35 17.84
CA LYS A 329 -55.73 10.35 18.02
C LYS A 329 -57.10 9.77 17.66
N LYS A 330 -57.22 9.14 16.48
CA LYS A 330 -58.47 8.48 16.05
C LYS A 330 -58.97 7.44 17.07
N LYS A 331 -58.06 6.60 17.60
CA LYS A 331 -58.42 5.64 18.65
C LYS A 331 -58.92 6.30 19.94
N ARG A 332 -58.34 7.44 20.34
CA ARG A 332 -58.80 8.20 21.53
C ARG A 332 -60.18 8.81 21.30
N GLU A 333 -60.41 9.39 20.13
CA GLU A 333 -61.71 9.95 19.73
C GLU A 333 -62.79 8.87 19.66
N GLU A 334 -62.49 7.68 19.10
CA GLU A 334 -63.39 6.53 19.09
C GLU A 334 -63.70 6.01 20.50
N GLU A 335 -62.70 5.97 21.39
CA GLU A 335 -62.89 5.55 22.78
C GLU A 335 -63.74 6.55 23.57
N GLU A 336 -63.53 7.85 23.36
CA GLU A 336 -64.34 8.92 23.95
C GLU A 336 -65.78 8.89 23.43
N ALA A 337 -65.99 8.69 22.13
CA ALA A 337 -67.32 8.51 21.54
C ALA A 337 -68.03 7.27 22.12
N ARG A 338 -67.32 6.14 22.25
CA ARG A 338 -67.88 4.92 22.87
C ARG A 338 -68.23 5.13 24.34
N LYS A 339 -67.44 5.91 25.08
CA LYS A 339 -67.73 6.27 26.48
C LYS A 339 -68.92 7.23 26.58
N ALA A 340 -69.06 8.18 25.67
CA ALA A 340 -70.20 9.10 25.60
C ALA A 340 -71.51 8.36 25.24
N GLU A 341 -71.45 7.41 24.31
CA GLU A 341 -72.59 6.56 23.94
C GLU A 341 -73.01 5.64 25.10
N ALA A 342 -72.04 5.04 25.80
CA ALA A 342 -72.31 4.25 27.00
C ALA A 342 -72.90 5.09 28.16
N ALA A 343 -72.59 6.39 28.23
CA ALA A 343 -73.17 7.30 29.21
C ALA A 343 -74.60 7.78 28.85
N ALA A 344 -75.01 7.66 27.59
CA ALA A 344 -76.32 8.07 27.08
C ALA A 344 -77.39 6.97 27.10
N ALA A 345 -77.05 5.73 27.47
CA ALA A 345 -77.99 4.61 27.54
C ALA A 345 -78.88 4.66 28.80
N PRO A 346 -80.20 4.40 28.72
CA PRO A 346 -81.12 4.50 29.87
C PRO A 346 -80.99 3.30 30.82
N LYS A 347 -80.94 3.60 32.12
CA LYS A 347 -80.85 2.59 33.20
C LYS A 347 -82.17 1.83 33.37
N ARG A 348 -82.19 0.52 33.12
CA ARG A 348 -83.26 -0.40 33.57
C ARG A 348 -82.78 -1.21 34.78
N SER A 349 -83.58 -1.21 35.85
CA SER A 349 -83.32 -1.94 37.10
C SER A 349 -83.91 -3.35 37.10
N TRP A 350 -83.01 -4.33 37.22
CA TRP A 350 -82.99 -5.57 38.02
C TRP A 350 -84.26 -6.18 38.68
N PHE A 351 -84.51 -7.48 38.44
CA PHE A 351 -84.93 -8.56 39.40
C PHE A 351 -84.99 -9.90 38.61
N GLY A 352 -84.60 -11.10 39.02
CA GLY A 352 -83.98 -11.73 40.19
C GLY A 352 -83.67 -13.20 39.79
N GLY A 353 -82.64 -13.84 40.35
CA GLY A 353 -82.88 -15.00 41.23
C GLY A 353 -82.18 -16.30 40.79
N TRP A 354 -80.94 -16.48 41.28
CA TRP A 354 -80.19 -17.68 41.70
C TRP A 354 -80.34 -19.08 41.03
N GLY A 355 -79.20 -19.68 40.68
CA GLY A 355 -79.07 -21.13 40.44
C GLY A 355 -77.65 -21.64 40.09
N SER A 356 -76.73 -21.54 41.05
CA SER A 356 -75.44 -22.25 41.29
C SER A 356 -74.63 -22.97 40.18
N SER A 357 -73.33 -22.57 40.12
CA SER A 357 -72.07 -23.35 40.00
C SER A 357 -71.90 -24.34 38.83
N SER A 358 -70.83 -24.28 38.03
CA SER A 358 -69.44 -24.42 38.49
C SER A 358 -68.36 -23.86 37.52
N SER A 359 -67.52 -22.99 38.10
CA SER A 359 -66.03 -22.97 38.03
C SER A 359 -65.31 -23.06 36.67
N SER A 360 -64.79 -21.96 36.11
CA SER A 360 -63.51 -21.26 36.47
C SER A 360 -62.27 -21.98 35.91
N THR A 361 -61.32 -21.37 35.21
CA THR A 361 -60.94 -19.96 35.01
C THR A 361 -60.11 -19.85 33.74
N GLY A 362 -60.47 -18.92 32.84
CA GLY A 362 -59.61 -18.36 31.81
C GLY A 362 -59.41 -16.87 32.10
N SER A 363 -58.14 -16.49 32.18
CA SER A 363 -57.50 -15.16 32.16
C SER A 363 -58.36 -13.89 32.16
N LEU A 364 -58.08 -13.04 33.15
CA LEU A 364 -58.30 -11.59 33.26
C LEU A 364 -57.03 -11.08 33.97
N ASP A 365 -56.49 -9.91 33.76
CA ASP A 365 -56.63 -8.90 32.75
C ASP A 365 -55.49 -7.91 33.06
N ASN A 366 -55.08 -7.15 32.06
CA ASN A 366 -54.37 -5.91 32.31
C ASN A 366 -55.27 -4.95 33.12
N VAL A 367 -54.68 -4.09 33.96
CA VAL A 367 -54.72 -2.63 33.75
C VAL A 367 -54.06 -1.88 34.91
N ALA A 368 -53.05 -1.10 34.50
CA ALA A 368 -52.57 0.19 34.99
C ALA A 368 -51.83 0.30 36.33
N LYS A 369 -50.51 0.50 36.19
CA LYS A 369 -49.85 1.66 36.80
C LYS A 369 -48.88 2.30 35.82
N VAL A 370 -49.13 3.58 35.56
CA VAL A 370 -48.29 4.51 34.80
C VAL A 370 -47.06 4.92 35.64
N ALA A 371 -45.95 5.19 34.95
CA ALA A 371 -44.73 5.89 35.36
C ALA A 371 -43.57 5.10 36.01
N LYS A 372 -42.73 4.50 35.16
CA LYS A 372 -41.26 4.70 35.19
C LYS A 372 -40.66 4.26 33.85
N GLY A 373 -39.67 5.01 33.36
CA GLY A 373 -39.25 5.07 31.97
C GLY A 373 -38.71 3.79 31.35
N ASP A 374 -38.92 3.67 30.05
CA ASP A 374 -38.29 2.68 29.19
C ASP A 374 -36.90 3.19 28.78
N GLU A 375 -35.85 2.60 29.35
CA GLU A 375 -34.57 2.47 28.67
C GLU A 375 -34.77 1.55 27.47
N ALA A 376 -34.64 2.10 26.26
CA ALA A 376 -34.61 1.31 25.04
C ALA A 376 -33.33 0.48 25.00
N VAL A 377 -33.41 -0.77 25.46
CA VAL A 377 -32.37 -1.79 25.26
C VAL A 377 -32.29 -2.10 23.77
N PHE A 378 -31.13 -1.80 23.19
CA PHE A 378 -30.75 -2.14 21.81
C PHE A 378 -30.75 -3.67 21.65
N GLU A 379 -31.70 -4.20 20.90
CA GLU A 379 -31.71 -5.63 20.54
C GLU A 379 -30.84 -5.83 19.30
N VAL A 380 -29.60 -6.29 19.51
CA VAL A 380 -28.67 -6.69 18.45
C VAL A 380 -29.21 -7.95 17.78
N LYS A 381 -29.74 -7.80 16.56
CA LYS A 381 -30.01 -8.95 15.68
C LYS A 381 -28.68 -9.47 15.13
N GLU A 382 -28.22 -10.60 15.67
CA GLU A 382 -27.15 -11.39 15.08
C GLU A 382 -27.50 -11.74 13.63
N ILE A 383 -26.63 -11.33 12.72
CA ILE A 383 -26.62 -11.81 11.35
C ILE A 383 -26.03 -13.21 11.39
N LYS A 384 -26.76 -14.21 10.90
CA LYS A 384 -26.24 -15.59 10.78
C LYS A 384 -24.98 -15.60 9.93
N SER A 385 -23.84 -15.78 10.59
CA SER A 385 -22.54 -16.06 10.00
C SER A 385 -22.62 -17.29 9.08
N THR A 386 -22.23 -17.14 7.82
CA THR A 386 -22.10 -18.22 6.83
C THR A 386 -20.66 -18.67 6.65
N LEU A 387 -19.84 -18.61 7.72
CA LEU A 387 -18.52 -19.25 7.73
C LEU A 387 -18.55 -20.46 8.68
N PRO A 388 -18.04 -21.63 8.27
CA PRO A 388 -17.97 -22.78 9.15
C PRO A 388 -17.06 -22.48 10.36
N PRO A 389 -17.37 -23.00 11.55
CA PRO A 389 -16.50 -22.83 12.72
C PRO A 389 -15.17 -23.56 12.48
N LEU A 390 -14.07 -22.82 12.59
CA LEU A 390 -12.73 -23.38 12.56
C LEU A 390 -12.48 -24.07 13.91
N VAL A 391 -12.55 -25.40 13.92
CA VAL A 391 -12.14 -26.21 15.08
C VAL A 391 -10.62 -26.27 15.08
N LEU A 392 -9.99 -25.56 16.02
CA LEU A 392 -8.57 -25.77 16.34
C LEU A 392 -8.47 -27.00 17.25
N THR A 393 -8.24 -28.17 16.65
CA THR A 393 -7.71 -29.32 17.38
C THR A 393 -6.26 -29.04 17.72
N LEU A 394 -5.98 -28.71 18.98
CA LEU A 394 -4.64 -28.81 19.54
C LEU A 394 -4.32 -30.29 19.75
N ASP A 395 -3.85 -30.95 18.70
CA ASP A 395 -3.18 -32.24 18.85
C ASP A 395 -1.82 -31.99 19.48
N GLY A 396 -1.72 -32.33 20.76
CA GLY A 396 -0.50 -32.30 21.53
C GLY A 396 0.52 -33.28 20.97
N SER A 397 1.46 -32.76 20.19
CA SER A 397 2.83 -33.29 20.09
C SER A 397 3.75 -32.26 19.42
N ALA A 398 4.04 -31.18 20.12
CA ALA A 398 5.21 -30.36 19.85
C ALA A 398 5.88 -30.03 21.19
N THR A 399 6.96 -30.75 21.48
CA THR A 399 7.88 -30.47 22.57
C THR A 399 8.45 -29.06 22.41
N PHE A 400 8.20 -28.18 23.37
CA PHE A 400 8.91 -26.93 23.53
C PHE A 400 10.39 -27.22 23.86
N PRO A 401 11.37 -26.54 23.24
CA PRO A 401 12.72 -26.51 23.80
C PRO A 401 12.65 -25.76 25.15
N GLN A 402 13.13 -26.40 26.21
CA GLN A 402 13.35 -25.69 27.48
C GLN A 402 14.41 -24.61 27.28
N GLU A 403 14.06 -23.36 27.59
CA GLU A 403 15.04 -22.32 27.88
C GLU A 403 15.86 -22.73 29.11
N SER A 404 17.18 -22.77 28.95
CA SER A 404 18.13 -22.94 30.04
C SER A 404 18.13 -21.70 30.92
N SER A 405 17.91 -21.89 32.23
CA SER A 405 18.10 -20.87 33.27
C SER A 405 19.52 -20.29 33.23
N PRO A 406 19.71 -18.97 33.39
CA PRO A 406 21.03 -18.35 33.46
C PRO A 406 21.69 -18.47 34.85
N TYR A 407 21.20 -19.38 35.69
CA TYR A 407 21.70 -19.61 37.04
C TYR A 407 22.13 -21.07 37.23
N ASN A 408 23.28 -21.26 37.87
CA ASN A 408 23.68 -22.56 38.41
C ASN A 408 22.79 -22.93 39.61
N ASP A 409 22.70 -24.22 39.94
CA ASP A 409 21.91 -24.75 41.07
C ASP A 409 22.35 -24.22 42.46
N ASP A 410 23.44 -23.46 42.55
CA ASP A 410 23.91 -22.77 43.75
C ASP A 410 23.53 -21.28 43.82
N GLY A 411 22.78 -20.77 42.84
CA GLY A 411 22.33 -19.38 42.78
C GLY A 411 23.34 -18.38 42.21
N SER A 412 24.43 -18.84 41.60
CA SER A 412 25.35 -17.98 40.85
C SER A 412 24.93 -17.82 39.37
N LEU A 413 25.09 -16.60 38.82
CA LEU A 413 24.87 -16.29 37.39
C LEU A 413 25.96 -16.95 36.53
N ILE A 414 25.58 -17.50 35.37
CA ILE A 414 26.52 -18.00 34.34
C ILE A 414 27.36 -16.86 33.77
#